data_AF-A0A3M1SRP3-F1
#
_entry.id   AF-A0A3M1SRP3-F1
#
_cell.length_a   1.000
_cell.length_b   1.000
_cell.length_c   1.000
_cell.angle_alpha   90.00
_cell.angle_beta   90.00
_cell.angle_gamma   90.00
#
_symmetry.space_group_name_H-M   'P 1'
#
loop_
_entity.id
_entity.type
_entity.pdbx_description
1 polymer ?
#
loop_
_entity_poly.entity_id
_entity_poly.type
_entity_poly.pdbx_seq_one_letter_code
_entity_poly.pdbx_strand_id
1 'polypeptide(L)'
;IAITELTGLMARRSLYCSKTANGKYSVCTAFDTPEGNIRYRRIEHTWKDGRCVFCGANEENYARGAELETHAYEFIHTDNPQEIFDMKFDVIIGNPPYQLNVGVQKENYAVPLYHKFVEQAKKLSPRFLTMIIPARWYAGGRGLVEFRKQMLQDKRIRVIVDYPNAVDCFPGVDISGGVCYFLWDRDNPGECSVINMKGSEVRSQMTRPLVEEGCDTFIRFNDAIPILRKIRSKTEDTFDRIVSPQTPFGIISSFKEYKKEPFDGAVKIYTVNGVGYVEPNKIVRNKQWIKDWKVYIAAAYGERGDYPYLYLAKPFLGDRNSCCTQAYLLIGPFSSKQDCFNVMSYIKTRFFRFCVMLKKNTQHAMRDKYTLVPVQDFSKPWTDEELYQKYGLTQDEIAFIESMVRPMPADDENGTGNGEMESADE
;
A
#
# COMPACT_ATOMS: atom_id res chain seq x y z
N ILE A 1 -3.20 -17.63 -22.60
CA ILE A 1 -1.77 -17.41 -22.89
C ILE A 1 -0.96 -17.85 -21.68
N ALA A 2 0.00 -18.75 -21.87
CA ALA A 2 0.88 -19.18 -20.79
C ALA A 2 2.01 -18.17 -20.60
N ILE A 3 2.54 -18.08 -19.37
CA ILE A 3 3.56 -17.11 -19.00
C ILE A 3 4.98 -17.69 -19.08
N THR A 4 5.12 -19.01 -19.11
CA THR A 4 6.37 -19.75 -19.26
C THR A 4 6.11 -21.02 -20.07
N GLU A 5 7.16 -21.65 -20.56
CA GLU A 5 7.05 -22.93 -21.26
C GLU A 5 6.46 -23.99 -20.32
N LEU A 6 6.97 -24.06 -19.08
CA LEU A 6 6.50 -25.01 -18.08
C LEU A 6 5.00 -24.85 -17.80
N THR A 7 4.52 -23.62 -17.60
CA THR A 7 3.08 -23.40 -17.36
C THR A 7 2.23 -23.73 -18.58
N GLY A 8 2.74 -23.49 -19.79
CA GLY A 8 2.09 -23.92 -21.03
C GLY A 8 1.99 -25.44 -21.15
N LEU A 9 3.07 -26.15 -20.86
CA LEU A 9 3.10 -27.62 -20.86
C LEU A 9 2.17 -28.21 -19.79
N MET A 10 2.14 -27.63 -18.59
CA MET A 10 1.21 -28.04 -17.52
C MET A 10 -0.25 -27.85 -17.95
N ALA A 11 -0.59 -26.68 -18.48
CA ALA A 11 -1.95 -26.39 -18.96
C ALA A 11 -2.38 -27.35 -20.08
N ARG A 12 -1.47 -27.68 -21.03
CA ARG A 12 -1.75 -28.69 -22.06
C ARG A 12 -1.97 -30.07 -21.46
N ARG A 13 -1.15 -30.49 -20.49
CA ARG A 13 -1.36 -31.79 -19.82
C ARG A 13 -2.71 -31.85 -19.11
N SER A 14 -3.16 -30.76 -18.49
CA SER A 14 -4.47 -30.70 -17.84
C SER A 14 -5.63 -30.72 -18.84
N LEU A 15 -5.53 -29.94 -19.93
CA LEU A 15 -6.65 -29.77 -20.87
C LEU A 15 -6.70 -30.85 -21.96
N TYR A 16 -5.54 -31.30 -22.43
CA TYR A 16 -5.38 -32.22 -23.57
C TYR A 16 -4.88 -33.60 -23.16
N CYS A 17 -4.69 -33.86 -21.86
CA CYS A 17 -4.07 -35.08 -21.31
C CYS A 17 -2.65 -35.37 -21.83
N SER A 18 -2.03 -34.40 -22.52
CA SER A 18 -0.76 -34.55 -23.24
C SER A 18 0.00 -33.23 -23.27
N LYS A 19 1.34 -33.29 -23.37
CA LYS A 19 2.17 -32.09 -23.58
C LYS A 19 2.02 -31.50 -24.99
N THR A 20 1.58 -32.31 -25.93
CA THR A 20 1.36 -31.97 -27.35
C THR A 20 -0.09 -32.23 -27.72
N ALA A 21 -0.79 -31.18 -28.14
CA ALA A 21 -2.22 -31.20 -28.45
C ALA A 21 -2.57 -32.04 -29.68
N ASN A 22 -1.66 -32.15 -30.65
CA ASN A 22 -1.82 -32.95 -31.87
C ASN A 22 -1.11 -34.33 -31.81
N GLY A 23 -0.65 -34.74 -30.62
CA GLY A 23 0.07 -36.00 -30.45
C GLY A 23 -0.86 -37.19 -30.27
N LYS A 24 -0.38 -38.40 -30.56
CA LYS A 24 -1.14 -39.67 -30.38
C LYS A 24 -1.67 -39.94 -28.97
N TYR A 25 -1.13 -39.25 -27.96
CA TYR A 25 -1.56 -39.35 -26.56
C TYR A 25 -2.54 -38.25 -26.15
N SER A 26 -2.86 -37.30 -27.04
CA SER A 26 -3.86 -36.30 -26.75
C SER A 26 -5.26 -36.88 -26.86
N VAL A 27 -6.16 -36.42 -25.98
CA VAL A 27 -7.59 -36.71 -26.08
C VAL A 27 -8.30 -35.86 -27.14
N CYS A 28 -7.61 -34.87 -27.73
CA CYS A 28 -8.14 -34.03 -28.80
C CYS A 28 -7.46 -34.36 -30.13
N THR A 29 -8.24 -34.48 -31.20
CA THR A 29 -7.76 -34.77 -32.57
C THR A 29 -7.94 -33.60 -33.54
N ALA A 30 -8.49 -32.48 -33.07
CA ALA A 30 -8.87 -31.34 -33.91
C ALA A 30 -7.73 -30.33 -34.18
N PHE A 31 -6.56 -30.51 -33.56
CA PHE A 31 -5.47 -29.56 -33.65
C PHE A 31 -4.38 -30.05 -34.61
N ASP A 32 -3.92 -29.15 -35.49
CA ASP A 32 -2.78 -29.39 -36.36
C ASP A 32 -1.45 -29.00 -35.70
N THR A 33 -1.49 -28.23 -34.60
CA THR A 33 -0.31 -27.71 -33.89
C THR A 33 -0.09 -28.40 -32.54
N PRO A 34 1.16 -28.54 -32.08
CA PRO A 34 1.46 -29.15 -30.78
C PRO A 34 0.96 -28.31 -29.60
N GLU A 35 0.74 -27.01 -29.78
CA GLU A 35 0.25 -26.13 -28.73
C GLU A 35 -1.28 -26.12 -28.59
N GLY A 36 -2.02 -26.49 -29.64
CA GLY A 36 -3.46 -26.27 -29.72
C GLY A 36 -3.81 -24.81 -29.44
N ASN A 37 -4.81 -24.57 -28.59
CA ASN A 37 -5.19 -23.23 -28.15
C ASN A 37 -4.34 -22.71 -26.96
N ILE A 38 -3.41 -23.50 -26.42
CA ILE A 38 -2.54 -23.09 -25.30
C ILE A 38 -1.27 -22.42 -25.85
N ARG A 39 -1.42 -21.15 -26.21
CA ARG A 39 -0.34 -20.31 -26.74
C ARG A 39 0.75 -20.03 -25.69
N TYR A 40 1.99 -20.29 -26.08
CA TYR A 40 3.22 -19.79 -25.46
C TYR A 40 4.22 -19.47 -26.57
N ARG A 41 4.84 -18.30 -26.49
CA ARG A 41 5.98 -17.92 -27.33
C ARG A 41 7.05 -17.33 -26.42
N ARG A 42 8.26 -17.91 -26.49
CA ARG A 42 9.44 -17.32 -25.85
C ARG A 42 9.79 -16.07 -26.65
N ILE A 43 9.76 -14.92 -26.00
CA ILE A 43 10.12 -13.63 -26.59
C ILE A 43 11.28 -13.02 -25.81
N GLU A 44 11.93 -12.03 -26.41
CA GLU A 44 13.02 -11.28 -25.80
C GLU A 44 12.56 -9.92 -25.30
N HIS A 45 13.27 -9.41 -24.30
CA HIS A 45 13.11 -8.02 -23.88
C HIS A 45 13.61 -7.07 -24.97
N THR A 46 13.01 -5.88 -25.05
CA THR A 46 13.53 -4.79 -25.87
C THR A 46 14.19 -3.77 -24.96
N TRP A 47 15.51 -3.64 -25.08
CA TRP A 47 16.34 -2.83 -24.18
C TRP A 47 16.51 -1.40 -24.67
N LYS A 48 16.41 -0.45 -23.74
CA LYS A 48 16.77 0.95 -23.94
C LYS A 48 17.32 1.51 -22.63
N ASP A 49 18.52 2.10 -22.68
CA ASP A 49 19.19 2.69 -21.52
C ASP A 49 19.30 1.71 -20.31
N GLY A 50 19.62 0.43 -20.59
CA GLY A 50 19.79 -0.62 -19.58
C GLY A 50 18.49 -1.17 -18.98
N ARG A 51 17.31 -0.80 -19.52
CA ARG A 51 16.01 -1.29 -19.05
C ARG A 51 15.09 -1.75 -20.17
N CYS A 52 14.25 -2.73 -19.89
CA CYS A 52 13.22 -3.16 -20.83
C CYS A 52 12.14 -2.09 -20.96
N VAL A 53 11.83 -1.69 -22.20
CA VAL A 53 10.85 -0.63 -22.48
C VAL A 53 9.42 -0.99 -22.04
N PHE A 54 9.09 -2.28 -21.96
CA PHE A 54 7.73 -2.75 -21.63
C PHE A 54 7.54 -3.00 -20.13
N CYS A 55 8.44 -3.78 -19.52
CA CYS A 55 8.29 -4.22 -18.13
C CYS A 55 9.23 -3.52 -17.14
N GLY A 56 10.23 -2.77 -17.62
CA GLY A 56 11.20 -2.08 -16.78
C GLY A 56 12.24 -3.00 -16.11
N ALA A 57 12.32 -4.27 -16.53
CA ALA A 57 13.37 -5.18 -16.10
C ALA A 57 14.76 -4.58 -16.36
N ASN A 58 15.74 -4.89 -15.51
CA ASN A 58 17.14 -4.48 -15.69
C ASN A 58 17.84 -5.46 -16.63
N GLU A 59 18.51 -4.93 -17.65
CA GLU A 59 19.24 -5.71 -18.67
C GLU A 59 20.29 -6.65 -18.08
N GLU A 60 21.10 -6.21 -17.11
CA GLU A 60 22.17 -7.00 -16.48
C GLU A 60 21.65 -8.32 -15.86
N ASN A 61 20.41 -8.34 -15.37
CA ASN A 61 19.81 -9.48 -14.69
C ASN A 61 18.89 -10.34 -15.58
N TYR A 62 18.45 -9.79 -16.71
CA TYR A 62 17.39 -10.36 -17.55
C TYR A 62 17.77 -10.52 -19.03
N ALA A 63 18.94 -10.04 -19.47
CA ALA A 63 19.56 -10.41 -20.73
C ALA A 63 20.16 -11.84 -20.63
N ARG A 64 19.27 -12.83 -20.51
CA ARG A 64 19.62 -14.23 -20.29
C ARG A 64 19.75 -14.97 -21.62
N GLY A 65 20.62 -15.97 -21.67
CA GLY A 65 20.79 -16.83 -22.83
C GLY A 65 19.57 -17.74 -23.10
N ALA A 66 19.66 -18.55 -24.15
CA ALA A 66 18.58 -19.46 -24.58
C ALA A 66 18.19 -20.52 -23.54
N GLU A 67 19.10 -20.83 -22.61
CA GLU A 67 18.96 -21.85 -21.56
C GLU A 67 17.93 -21.50 -20.49
N LEU A 68 17.62 -20.21 -20.31
CA LEU A 68 16.73 -19.72 -19.25
C LEU A 68 15.49 -19.04 -19.81
N GLU A 69 14.41 -19.11 -19.03
CA GLU A 69 13.23 -18.30 -19.28
C GLU A 69 13.57 -16.81 -19.19
N THR A 70 13.14 -16.05 -20.20
CA THR A 70 13.43 -14.62 -20.31
C THR A 70 12.61 -13.79 -19.34
N HIS A 71 11.46 -14.32 -18.91
CA HIS A 71 10.41 -13.55 -18.22
C HIS A 71 9.95 -12.30 -18.98
N ALA A 72 10.20 -12.25 -20.29
CA ALA A 72 9.49 -11.35 -21.19
C ALA A 72 8.16 -12.03 -21.56
N TYR A 73 7.06 -11.55 -21.00
CA TYR A 73 5.75 -12.12 -21.25
C TYR A 73 5.12 -11.48 -22.49
N GLU A 74 4.84 -12.30 -23.52
CA GLU A 74 4.27 -11.87 -24.81
C GLU A 74 3.10 -10.90 -24.64
N PHE A 75 2.18 -11.17 -23.70
CA PHE A 75 0.98 -10.37 -23.51
C PHE A 75 1.22 -8.91 -23.09
N ILE A 76 2.35 -8.62 -22.44
CA ILE A 76 2.68 -7.26 -21.99
C ILE A 76 3.87 -6.63 -22.74
N HIS A 77 4.52 -7.39 -23.63
CA HIS A 77 5.63 -6.93 -24.48
C HIS A 77 5.13 -6.68 -25.91
N THR A 78 4.03 -5.96 -26.01
CA THR A 78 3.45 -5.49 -27.27
C THR A 78 2.62 -4.24 -26.99
N ASP A 79 2.56 -3.35 -27.98
CA ASP A 79 1.63 -2.22 -27.95
C ASP A 79 0.24 -2.61 -28.45
N ASN A 80 0.16 -3.65 -29.30
CA ASN A 80 -1.04 -4.12 -29.99
C ASN A 80 -1.39 -5.55 -29.55
N PRO A 81 -1.99 -5.76 -28.37
CA PRO A 81 -2.35 -7.11 -27.90
C PRO A 81 -3.37 -7.82 -28.80
N GLN A 82 -4.13 -7.07 -29.62
CA GLN A 82 -5.06 -7.61 -30.60
C GLN A 82 -4.35 -8.36 -31.72
N GLU A 83 -3.09 -8.04 -32.03
CA GLU A 83 -2.32 -8.75 -33.07
C GLU A 83 -1.80 -10.12 -32.59
N ILE A 84 -1.80 -10.36 -31.26
CA ILE A 84 -1.42 -11.67 -30.70
C ILE A 84 -2.47 -12.73 -31.05
N PHE A 85 -3.74 -12.33 -31.13
CA PHE A 85 -4.88 -13.22 -31.27
C PHE A 85 -5.77 -12.80 -32.43
N ASP A 86 -5.97 -13.68 -33.40
CA ASP A 86 -6.98 -13.48 -34.45
C ASP A 86 -8.39 -13.86 -33.96
N MET A 87 -8.81 -13.26 -32.83
CA MET A 87 -10.15 -13.45 -32.27
C MET A 87 -10.53 -12.32 -31.29
N LYS A 88 -11.83 -12.23 -30.99
CA LYS A 88 -12.36 -11.40 -29.89
C LYS A 88 -12.63 -12.26 -28.67
N PHE A 89 -12.36 -11.72 -27.49
CA PHE A 89 -12.59 -12.43 -26.24
C PHE A 89 -13.88 -11.91 -25.58
N ASP A 90 -14.78 -12.81 -25.20
CA ASP A 90 -15.88 -12.44 -24.31
C ASP A 90 -15.42 -12.41 -22.85
N VAL A 91 -14.49 -13.30 -22.48
CA VAL A 91 -14.05 -13.50 -21.10
C VAL A 91 -12.53 -13.59 -21.04
N ILE A 92 -11.93 -12.84 -20.11
CA ILE A 92 -10.51 -12.96 -19.75
C ILE A 92 -10.41 -13.27 -18.25
N ILE A 93 -9.71 -14.36 -17.93
CA ILE A 93 -9.45 -14.83 -16.56
C ILE A 93 -7.94 -14.96 -16.38
N GLY A 94 -7.39 -14.56 -15.24
CA GLY A 94 -5.95 -14.74 -15.01
C GLY A 94 -5.47 -14.64 -13.57
N ASN A 95 -4.31 -15.22 -13.33
CA ASN A 95 -3.46 -14.99 -12.17
C ASN A 95 -2.10 -14.48 -12.69
N PRO A 96 -1.97 -13.18 -13.00
CA PRO A 96 -0.75 -12.65 -13.59
C PRO A 96 0.42 -12.69 -12.60
N PRO A 97 1.67 -12.75 -13.08
CA PRO A 97 2.84 -12.57 -12.23
C PRO A 97 2.78 -11.22 -11.49
N TYR A 98 3.09 -11.22 -10.18
CA TYR A 98 2.93 -10.03 -9.35
C TYR A 98 4.05 -9.01 -9.50
N GLN A 99 5.31 -9.47 -9.59
CA GLN A 99 6.47 -8.58 -9.67
C GLN A 99 7.65 -9.24 -10.40
N LEU A 100 8.59 -8.42 -10.87
CA LEU A 100 9.91 -8.86 -11.33
C LEU A 100 10.98 -8.43 -10.33
N ASN A 101 11.86 -9.37 -9.96
CA ASN A 101 12.99 -9.10 -9.07
C ASN A 101 14.11 -8.41 -9.85
N VAL A 102 14.29 -7.10 -9.62
CA VAL A 102 15.33 -6.30 -10.30
C VAL A 102 16.77 -6.54 -9.79
N GLY A 103 17.01 -7.62 -9.04
CA GLY A 103 18.35 -8.15 -8.71
C GLY A 103 19.30 -7.22 -7.94
N VAL A 104 18.79 -6.21 -7.24
CA VAL A 104 19.58 -5.41 -6.30
C VAL A 104 19.39 -5.97 -4.89
N GLN A 105 20.45 -6.03 -4.08
CA GLN A 105 20.52 -6.55 -2.68
C GLN A 105 19.49 -5.97 -1.69
N LYS A 106 18.56 -5.10 -2.11
CA LYS A 106 17.40 -4.67 -1.32
C LYS A 106 16.12 -5.12 -2.01
N GLU A 107 15.45 -6.10 -1.42
CA GLU A 107 14.15 -6.67 -1.85
C GLU A 107 13.07 -5.60 -2.11
N ASN A 108 13.20 -4.42 -1.50
CA ASN A 108 12.31 -3.26 -1.62
C ASN A 108 12.25 -2.55 -3.00
N TYR A 109 12.86 -3.11 -4.05
CA TYR A 109 12.88 -2.53 -5.40
C TYR A 109 12.11 -3.32 -6.46
N ALA A 110 11.43 -4.40 -6.10
CA ALA A 110 10.61 -5.17 -7.05
C ALA A 110 9.58 -4.28 -7.76
N VAL A 111 9.54 -4.38 -9.10
CA VAL A 111 8.61 -3.61 -9.94
C VAL A 111 7.32 -4.41 -10.07
N PRO A 112 6.16 -3.88 -9.65
CA PRO A 112 4.88 -4.56 -9.87
C PRO A 112 4.68 -4.84 -11.35
N LEU A 113 4.10 -5.98 -11.69
CA LEU A 113 3.90 -6.39 -13.08
C LEU A 113 2.43 -6.67 -13.41
N TYR A 114 1.66 -7.15 -12.44
CA TYR A 114 0.26 -7.55 -12.60
C TYR A 114 -0.63 -6.47 -13.26
N HIS A 115 -0.36 -5.20 -12.97
CA HIS A 115 -1.13 -4.08 -13.51
C HIS A 115 -1.06 -4.00 -15.04
N LYS A 116 0.10 -4.31 -15.62
CA LYS A 116 0.29 -4.33 -17.09
C LYS A 116 -0.57 -5.41 -17.75
N PHE A 117 -0.74 -6.56 -17.10
CA PHE A 117 -1.64 -7.62 -17.60
C PHE A 117 -3.10 -7.17 -17.57
N VAL A 118 -3.53 -6.50 -16.50
CA VAL A 118 -4.89 -5.94 -16.40
C VAL A 118 -5.12 -4.89 -17.50
N GLU A 119 -4.17 -3.98 -17.70
CA GLU A 119 -4.24 -2.95 -18.74
C GLU A 119 -4.34 -3.55 -20.14
N GLN A 120 -3.48 -4.53 -20.47
CA GLN A 120 -3.51 -5.23 -21.77
C GLN A 120 -4.82 -6.02 -21.96
N ALA A 121 -5.33 -6.67 -20.90
CA ALA A 121 -6.61 -7.35 -20.96
C ALA A 121 -7.77 -6.39 -21.24
N LYS A 122 -7.77 -5.18 -20.64
CA LYS A 122 -8.77 -4.16 -20.93
C LYS A 122 -8.69 -3.65 -22.37
N LYS A 123 -7.50 -3.55 -22.98
CA LYS A 123 -7.34 -3.16 -24.40
C LYS A 123 -7.98 -4.14 -25.38
N LEU A 124 -8.04 -5.44 -25.03
CA LEU A 124 -8.78 -6.43 -25.81
C LEU A 124 -10.31 -6.25 -25.72
N SER A 125 -10.78 -5.37 -24.84
CA SER A 125 -12.19 -5.01 -24.64
C SER A 125 -13.11 -6.24 -24.46
N PRO A 126 -12.80 -7.18 -23.54
CA PRO A 126 -13.67 -8.32 -23.30
C PRO A 126 -15.02 -7.88 -22.74
N ARG A 127 -16.02 -8.78 -22.70
CA ARG A 127 -17.24 -8.51 -21.95
C ARG A 127 -16.97 -8.59 -20.46
N PHE A 128 -16.26 -9.63 -20.02
CA PHE A 128 -15.88 -9.86 -18.63
C PHE A 128 -14.37 -9.99 -18.48
N LEU A 129 -13.83 -9.36 -17.44
CA LEU A 129 -12.44 -9.51 -17.02
C LEU A 129 -12.40 -9.80 -15.52
N THR A 130 -11.70 -10.86 -15.16
CA THR A 130 -11.37 -11.13 -13.76
C THR A 130 -9.92 -11.57 -13.62
N MET A 131 -9.23 -11.02 -12.64
CA MET A 131 -7.88 -11.44 -12.28
C MET A 131 -7.72 -11.41 -10.76
N ILE A 132 -6.95 -12.36 -10.23
CA ILE A 132 -6.44 -12.30 -8.86
C ILE A 132 -5.12 -11.53 -8.85
N ILE A 133 -5.04 -10.47 -8.05
CA ILE A 133 -3.91 -9.54 -7.99
C ILE A 133 -3.65 -9.09 -6.53
N PRO A 134 -2.45 -8.59 -6.18
CA PRO A 134 -2.19 -8.04 -4.85
C PRO A 134 -3.11 -6.87 -4.53
N ALA A 135 -3.68 -6.79 -3.32
CA ALA A 135 -4.65 -5.75 -2.93
C ALA A 135 -4.02 -4.38 -2.63
N ARG A 136 -2.69 -4.27 -2.61
CA ARG A 136 -1.96 -3.03 -2.25
C ARG A 136 -2.32 -1.80 -3.10
N TRP A 137 -2.85 -1.99 -4.31
CA TRP A 137 -3.23 -0.91 -5.22
C TRP A 137 -4.39 -0.06 -4.69
N TYR A 138 -5.18 -0.55 -3.72
CA TYR A 138 -6.30 0.18 -3.12
C TYR A 138 -5.93 1.57 -2.59
N ALA A 139 -4.80 1.67 -1.89
CA ALA A 139 -4.39 2.89 -1.17
C ALA A 139 -2.99 3.39 -1.55
N GLY A 140 -2.32 2.76 -2.51
CA GLY A 140 -0.99 3.18 -2.97
C GLY A 140 -0.29 2.11 -3.79
N GLY A 141 1.03 2.02 -3.64
CA GLY A 141 1.88 1.09 -4.39
C GLY A 141 2.80 1.82 -5.35
N ARG A 142 4.09 1.50 -5.26
CA ARG A 142 5.14 2.13 -6.06
C ARG A 142 4.91 1.81 -7.54
N GLY A 143 4.87 2.85 -8.38
CA GLY A 143 4.64 2.71 -9.82
C GLY A 143 3.19 2.42 -10.22
N LEU A 144 2.24 2.42 -9.29
CA LEU A 144 0.83 2.08 -9.55
C LEU A 144 -0.12 3.28 -9.52
N VAL A 145 0.40 4.51 -9.48
CA VAL A 145 -0.42 5.72 -9.31
C VAL A 145 -1.49 5.85 -10.40
N GLU A 146 -1.08 5.74 -11.67
CA GLU A 146 -1.99 5.89 -12.80
C GLU A 146 -2.93 4.68 -12.93
N PHE A 147 -2.39 3.46 -12.83
CA PHE A 147 -3.20 2.23 -12.78
C PHE A 147 -4.31 2.30 -11.71
N ARG A 148 -3.94 2.70 -10.49
CA ARG A 148 -4.88 2.86 -9.38
C ARG A 148 -5.95 3.89 -9.72
N LYS A 149 -5.56 5.07 -10.22
CA LYS A 149 -6.50 6.12 -10.61
C LYS A 149 -7.51 5.59 -11.63
N GLN A 150 -7.03 4.92 -12.69
CA GLN A 150 -7.87 4.35 -13.72
C GLN A 150 -8.81 3.26 -13.18
N MET A 151 -8.31 2.35 -12.33
CA MET A 151 -9.13 1.29 -11.74
C MET A 151 -10.20 1.86 -10.78
N LEU A 152 -9.84 2.80 -9.91
CA LEU A 152 -10.76 3.40 -8.93
C LEU A 152 -11.84 4.28 -9.57
N GLN A 153 -11.56 4.86 -10.74
CA GLN A 153 -12.53 5.65 -11.49
C GLN A 153 -13.39 4.79 -12.43
N ASP A 154 -13.06 3.51 -12.62
CA ASP A 154 -13.77 2.63 -13.54
C ASP A 154 -15.01 2.01 -12.89
N LYS A 155 -16.18 2.58 -13.21
CA LYS A 155 -17.50 2.11 -12.74
C LYS A 155 -17.88 0.71 -13.24
N ARG A 156 -17.09 0.12 -14.14
CA ARG A 156 -17.30 -1.24 -14.66
C ARG A 156 -16.71 -2.31 -13.75
N ILE A 157 -15.95 -1.96 -12.71
CA ILE A 157 -15.61 -2.92 -11.64
C ILE A 157 -16.87 -3.12 -10.78
N ARG A 158 -17.46 -4.31 -10.87
CA ARG A 158 -18.75 -4.67 -10.26
C ARG A 158 -18.61 -5.48 -8.99
N VAL A 159 -17.53 -6.23 -8.88
CA VAL A 159 -17.25 -7.06 -7.71
C VAL A 159 -15.78 -6.91 -7.35
N ILE A 160 -15.51 -6.76 -6.05
CA ILE A 160 -14.19 -6.94 -5.47
C ILE A 160 -14.34 -7.94 -4.33
N VAL A 161 -13.60 -9.03 -4.40
CA VAL A 161 -13.46 -9.98 -3.31
C VAL A 161 -12.07 -9.82 -2.74
N ASP A 162 -12.01 -9.33 -1.51
CA ASP A 162 -10.80 -8.93 -0.81
C ASP A 162 -10.41 -9.96 0.25
N TYR A 163 -9.15 -10.37 0.21
CA TYR A 163 -8.51 -11.24 1.21
C TYR A 163 -7.39 -10.44 1.89
N PRO A 164 -7.65 -9.90 3.11
CA PRO A 164 -6.63 -9.25 3.94
C PRO A 164 -5.39 -10.08 4.17
N ASN A 165 -5.56 -11.37 4.43
CA ASN A 165 -4.48 -12.33 4.54
C ASN A 165 -4.36 -13.13 3.23
N ALA A 166 -3.21 -13.02 2.56
CA ALA A 166 -3.00 -13.75 1.31
C ALA A 166 -2.79 -15.26 1.51
N VAL A 167 -2.42 -15.70 2.72
CA VAL A 167 -2.27 -17.12 3.06
C VAL A 167 -3.57 -17.89 2.88
N ASP A 168 -4.72 -17.22 3.03
CA ASP A 168 -6.05 -17.80 2.80
C ASP A 168 -6.23 -18.28 1.34
N CYS A 169 -5.53 -17.65 0.37
CA CYS A 169 -5.57 -18.02 -1.04
C CYS A 169 -4.32 -18.77 -1.50
N PHE A 170 -3.15 -18.41 -0.97
CA PHE A 170 -1.85 -18.92 -1.38
C PHE A 170 -1.05 -19.37 -0.15
N PRO A 171 -1.34 -20.56 0.41
CA PRO A 171 -0.60 -21.09 1.55
C PRO A 171 0.90 -21.19 1.26
N GLY A 172 1.73 -20.69 2.19
CA GLY A 172 3.20 -20.71 2.06
C GLY A 172 3.81 -19.55 1.25
N VAL A 173 3.02 -18.56 0.83
CA VAL A 173 3.52 -17.36 0.14
C VAL A 173 3.21 -16.10 0.96
N ASP A 174 4.23 -15.34 1.36
CA ASP A 174 4.04 -14.03 1.98
C ASP A 174 3.76 -12.97 0.90
N ILE A 175 2.48 -12.61 0.75
CA ILE A 175 2.05 -11.47 -0.07
C ILE A 175 1.53 -10.39 0.88
N SER A 176 2.47 -9.60 1.40
CA SER A 176 2.19 -8.47 2.28
C SER A 176 1.17 -7.49 1.69
N GLY A 177 0.08 -7.28 2.44
CA GLY A 177 -1.06 -6.44 2.05
C GLY A 177 -2.27 -7.22 1.53
N GLY A 178 -2.17 -8.54 1.36
CA GLY A 178 -3.27 -9.39 0.92
C GLY A 178 -3.46 -9.40 -0.60
N VAL A 179 -4.46 -10.15 -1.04
CA VAL A 179 -4.83 -10.29 -2.46
C VAL A 179 -6.30 -9.97 -2.65
N CYS A 180 -6.68 -9.68 -3.89
CA CYS A 180 -8.07 -9.55 -4.28
C CYS A 180 -8.27 -10.17 -5.66
N TYR A 181 -9.48 -10.62 -5.94
CA TYR A 181 -9.93 -10.73 -7.32
C TYR A 181 -11.13 -9.82 -7.54
N PHE A 182 -11.31 -9.40 -8.79
CA PHE A 182 -12.37 -8.48 -9.16
C PHE A 182 -13.15 -9.00 -10.36
N LEU A 183 -14.38 -8.55 -10.52
CA LEU A 183 -15.13 -8.66 -11.77
C LEU A 183 -15.24 -7.27 -12.40
N TRP A 184 -14.67 -7.13 -13.58
CA TRP A 184 -14.91 -6.01 -14.47
C TRP A 184 -15.88 -6.45 -15.58
N ASP A 185 -16.98 -5.72 -15.73
CA ASP A 185 -18.05 -5.99 -16.69
C ASP A 185 -18.23 -4.77 -17.58
N ARG A 186 -17.82 -4.90 -18.84
CA ARG A 186 -17.72 -3.79 -19.80
C ARG A 186 -19.04 -3.03 -19.95
N ASP A 187 -20.15 -3.77 -19.95
CA ASP A 187 -21.46 -3.30 -20.40
C ASP A 187 -22.41 -2.97 -19.22
N ASN A 188 -21.91 -3.00 -17.98
CA ASN A 188 -22.73 -2.89 -16.77
C ASN A 188 -22.16 -1.90 -15.74
N PRO A 189 -21.96 -0.61 -16.05
CA PRO A 189 -21.37 0.34 -15.08
C PRO A 189 -22.28 0.60 -13.85
N GLY A 190 -21.71 0.75 -12.65
CA GLY A 190 -22.44 1.12 -11.43
C GLY A 190 -21.63 1.05 -10.13
N GLU A 191 -22.30 0.78 -8.99
CA GLU A 191 -21.67 0.54 -7.67
C GLU A 191 -21.11 -0.87 -7.48
N CYS A 192 -19.95 -1.00 -6.84
CA CYS A 192 -19.25 -2.27 -6.67
C CYS A 192 -19.77 -3.04 -5.45
N SER A 193 -20.02 -4.34 -5.61
CA SER A 193 -20.17 -5.29 -4.50
C SER A 193 -18.79 -5.61 -3.92
N VAL A 194 -18.49 -5.08 -2.76
CA VAL A 194 -17.24 -5.32 -2.03
C VAL A 194 -17.47 -6.40 -0.99
N ILE A 195 -16.72 -7.49 -1.08
CA ILE A 195 -16.80 -8.65 -0.19
C ILE A 195 -15.45 -8.78 0.53
N ASN A 196 -15.44 -8.64 1.85
CA ASN A 196 -14.26 -8.90 2.68
C ASN A 196 -14.32 -10.34 3.19
N MET A 197 -13.27 -11.12 2.90
CA MET A 197 -13.15 -12.52 3.27
C MET A 197 -12.26 -12.70 4.50
N LYS A 198 -12.46 -13.81 5.23
CA LYS A 198 -11.54 -14.35 6.23
C LYS A 198 -11.53 -15.87 6.10
N GLY A 199 -10.43 -16.44 5.60
CA GLY A 199 -10.43 -17.84 5.17
C GLY A 199 -11.52 -18.10 4.13
N SER A 200 -12.37 -19.08 4.38
CA SER A 200 -13.53 -19.41 3.53
C SER A 200 -14.80 -18.62 3.86
N GLU A 201 -14.80 -17.78 4.90
CA GLU A 201 -16.00 -17.08 5.38
C GLU A 201 -16.10 -15.66 4.81
N VAL A 202 -17.32 -15.26 4.45
CA VAL A 202 -17.63 -13.86 4.14
C VAL A 202 -17.76 -13.11 5.46
N ARG A 203 -16.77 -12.24 5.76
CA ARG A 203 -16.80 -11.39 6.95
C ARG A 203 -17.81 -10.26 6.80
N SER A 204 -17.82 -9.59 5.64
CA SER A 204 -18.77 -8.53 5.35
C SER A 204 -18.95 -8.33 3.85
N GLN A 205 -20.14 -7.85 3.46
CA GLN A 205 -20.49 -7.55 2.07
C GLN A 205 -21.27 -6.24 1.99
N MET A 206 -20.91 -5.37 1.06
CA MET A 206 -21.56 -4.07 0.85
C MET A 206 -21.52 -3.68 -0.63
N THR A 207 -22.64 -3.23 -1.18
CA THR A 207 -22.66 -2.55 -2.48
C THR A 207 -22.44 -1.06 -2.26
N ARG A 208 -21.38 -0.50 -2.85
CA ARG A 208 -20.95 0.90 -2.64
C ARG A 208 -20.09 1.41 -3.80
N PRO A 209 -19.90 2.73 -3.95
CA PRO A 209 -18.86 3.25 -4.83
C PRO A 209 -17.47 2.73 -4.39
N LEU A 210 -16.55 2.57 -5.35
CA LEU A 210 -15.16 2.23 -5.06
C LEU A 210 -14.46 3.31 -4.21
N VAL A 211 -14.84 4.57 -4.41
CA VAL A 211 -14.24 5.70 -3.73
C VAL A 211 -15.34 6.49 -3.06
N GLU A 212 -15.25 6.63 -1.73
CA GLU A 212 -16.13 7.52 -0.97
C GLU A 212 -15.89 8.98 -1.43
N GLU A 213 -16.95 9.79 -1.44
CA GLU A 213 -16.89 11.18 -1.91
C GLU A 213 -15.71 11.94 -1.28
N GLY A 214 -14.84 12.63 -2.02
CA GLY A 214 -13.70 13.36 -1.44
C GLY A 214 -12.53 12.50 -0.92
N CYS A 215 -12.56 11.18 -1.11
CA CYS A 215 -11.41 10.31 -0.94
C CYS A 215 -10.66 10.10 -2.27
N ASP A 216 -9.39 9.68 -2.19
CA ASP A 216 -8.53 9.35 -3.33
C ASP A 216 -8.03 7.88 -3.30
N THR A 217 -8.52 7.11 -2.34
CA THR A 217 -8.14 5.72 -2.07
C THR A 217 -9.38 4.86 -1.82
N PHE A 218 -9.31 3.59 -2.17
CA PHE A 218 -10.33 2.60 -1.81
C PHE A 218 -10.24 2.26 -0.32
N ILE A 219 -11.35 2.46 0.41
CA ILE A 219 -11.45 2.10 1.81
C ILE A 219 -11.76 0.61 1.90
N ARG A 220 -10.75 -0.18 2.30
CA ARG A 220 -10.75 -1.65 2.19
C ARG A 220 -11.93 -2.33 2.89
N PHE A 221 -12.19 -1.99 4.15
CA PHE A 221 -13.15 -2.69 4.99
C PHE A 221 -14.53 -2.05 4.91
N ASN A 222 -15.56 -2.85 4.67
CA ASN A 222 -16.94 -2.38 4.64
C ASN A 222 -17.37 -1.79 6.00
N ASP A 223 -16.95 -2.40 7.10
CA ASP A 223 -17.25 -1.97 8.48
C ASP A 223 -16.67 -0.58 8.80
N ALA A 224 -15.66 -0.12 8.05
CA ALA A 224 -15.11 1.22 8.19
C ALA A 224 -15.96 2.33 7.56
N ILE A 225 -16.86 1.99 6.63
CA ILE A 225 -17.61 2.97 5.85
C ILE A 225 -18.60 3.78 6.69
N PRO A 226 -19.45 3.16 7.52
CA PRO A 226 -20.37 3.91 8.39
C PRO A 226 -19.60 4.85 9.33
N ILE A 227 -18.49 4.38 9.90
CA ILE A 227 -17.62 5.16 10.81
C ILE A 227 -17.05 6.38 10.08
N LEU A 228 -16.47 6.18 8.89
CA LEU A 228 -15.90 7.27 8.10
C LEU A 228 -16.95 8.32 7.74
N ARG A 229 -18.16 7.90 7.38
CA ARG A 229 -19.28 8.81 7.06
C ARG A 229 -19.72 9.62 8.28
N LYS A 230 -19.80 9.00 9.47
CA LYS A 230 -20.11 9.70 10.73
C LYS A 230 -19.06 10.76 11.06
N ILE A 231 -17.78 10.42 10.94
CA ILE A 231 -16.67 11.35 11.17
C ILE A 231 -16.81 12.55 10.23
N ARG A 232 -17.00 12.30 8.94
CA ARG A 232 -17.02 13.37 7.93
C ARG A 232 -18.29 14.21 7.96
N SER A 233 -19.38 13.70 8.52
CA SER A 233 -20.61 14.48 8.73
C SER A 233 -20.41 15.69 9.65
N LYS A 234 -19.35 15.70 10.46
CA LYS A 234 -19.00 16.80 11.38
C LYS A 234 -18.15 17.90 10.74
N THR A 235 -17.67 17.71 9.50
CA THR A 235 -16.99 18.73 8.68
C THR A 235 -15.77 19.41 9.33
N GLU A 236 -15.07 18.73 10.22
CA GLU A 236 -13.84 19.28 10.80
C GLU A 236 -12.69 19.36 9.78
N ASP A 237 -11.76 20.28 10.03
CA ASP A 237 -10.46 20.31 9.35
C ASP A 237 -9.73 18.98 9.53
N THR A 238 -8.92 18.61 8.55
CA THR A 238 -8.18 17.34 8.57
C THR A 238 -6.78 17.52 9.16
N PHE A 239 -6.33 16.51 9.90
CA PHE A 239 -5.11 16.56 10.72
C PHE A 239 -3.84 16.72 9.88
N ASP A 240 -3.86 16.30 8.60
CA ASP A 240 -2.75 16.53 7.68
C ASP A 240 -2.38 18.02 7.53
N ARG A 241 -3.31 18.96 7.81
CA ARG A 241 -3.04 20.40 7.76
C ARG A 241 -1.94 20.82 8.74
N ILE A 242 -1.83 20.14 9.88
CA ILE A 242 -0.83 20.40 10.93
C ILE A 242 0.32 19.38 10.95
N VAL A 243 0.39 18.48 9.97
CA VAL A 243 1.50 17.55 9.79
C VAL A 243 2.45 18.10 8.73
N SER A 244 3.73 18.14 9.04
CA SER A 244 4.75 18.61 8.11
C SER A 244 4.88 17.70 6.88
N PRO A 245 5.30 18.23 5.73
CA PRO A 245 5.85 17.41 4.65
C PRO A 245 7.07 16.57 5.11
N GLN A 246 7.49 15.63 4.27
CA GLN A 246 8.70 14.85 4.50
C GLN A 246 9.94 15.78 4.64
N THR A 247 10.85 15.43 5.54
CA THR A 247 12.10 16.16 5.77
C THR A 247 11.84 17.61 6.22
N PRO A 248 11.14 17.82 7.35
CA PRO A 248 10.65 19.14 7.78
C PRO A 248 11.74 20.21 7.88
N PHE A 249 12.95 19.84 8.28
CA PHE A 249 14.07 20.77 8.47
C PHE A 249 15.15 20.70 7.38
N GLY A 250 14.93 19.90 6.33
CA GLY A 250 15.90 19.70 5.24
C GLY A 250 17.05 18.76 5.58
N ILE A 251 16.96 18.01 6.69
CA ILE A 251 18.01 17.09 7.15
C ILE A 251 17.59 15.64 6.88
N ILE A 252 18.35 14.94 6.05
CA ILE A 252 18.09 13.54 5.69
C ILE A 252 18.49 12.57 6.81
N SER A 253 17.95 11.35 6.81
CA SER A 253 18.20 10.37 7.89
C SER A 253 19.66 9.91 7.98
N SER A 254 20.44 10.01 6.90
CA SER A 254 21.86 9.65 6.87
C SER A 254 22.80 10.77 7.33
N PHE A 255 22.26 11.92 7.76
CA PHE A 255 23.04 13.05 8.24
C PHE A 255 23.85 12.69 9.49
N LYS A 256 25.16 13.01 9.48
CA LYS A 256 26.09 12.71 10.58
C LYS A 256 26.80 13.93 11.18
N GLU A 257 26.61 15.13 10.61
CA GLU A 257 27.28 16.35 11.07
C GLU A 257 26.57 16.98 12.28
N TYR A 258 26.46 16.22 13.37
CA TYR A 258 25.95 16.69 14.66
C TYR A 258 26.87 16.22 15.80
N LYS A 259 26.88 16.97 16.91
CA LYS A 259 27.64 16.64 18.12
C LYS A 259 26.71 15.96 19.14
N LYS A 260 27.25 15.07 19.97
CA LYS A 260 26.49 14.42 21.06
C LYS A 260 26.26 15.38 22.22
N GLU A 261 27.25 16.20 22.53
CA GLU A 261 27.20 17.19 23.60
C GLU A 261 26.69 18.55 23.10
N PRO A 262 25.97 19.32 23.94
CA PRO A 262 25.52 20.67 23.62
C PRO A 262 26.71 21.63 23.47
N PHE A 263 26.52 22.66 22.66
CA PHE A 263 27.48 23.76 22.47
C PHE A 263 26.74 25.08 22.29
N ASP A 264 27.47 26.19 22.37
CA ASP A 264 26.87 27.53 22.28
C ASP A 264 26.19 27.76 20.92
N GLY A 265 24.97 28.30 20.95
CA GLY A 265 24.13 28.50 19.77
C GLY A 265 23.60 27.22 19.11
N ALA A 266 23.76 26.05 19.72
CA ALA A 266 23.30 24.79 19.13
C ALA A 266 21.77 24.66 19.09
N VAL A 267 21.27 23.94 18.09
CA VAL A 267 19.88 23.45 18.00
C VAL A 267 19.87 21.95 18.27
N LYS A 268 18.96 21.51 19.15
CA LYS A 268 18.79 20.07 19.43
C LYS A 268 18.26 19.36 18.18
N ILE A 269 18.80 18.20 17.83
CA ILE A 269 18.35 17.39 16.69
C ILE A 269 17.93 15.99 17.14
N TYR A 270 16.74 15.56 16.73
CA TYR A 270 16.26 14.18 16.91
C TYR A 270 16.56 13.34 15.65
N THR A 271 17.27 12.24 15.84
CA THR A 271 17.70 11.30 14.80
C THR A 271 17.28 9.87 15.14
N VAL A 272 17.36 8.94 14.18
CA VAL A 272 17.15 7.51 14.47
C VAL A 272 18.13 6.93 15.49
N ASN A 273 19.31 7.55 15.63
CA ASN A 273 20.36 7.12 16.55
C ASN A 273 20.31 7.89 17.89
N GLY A 274 19.19 8.56 18.18
CA GLY A 274 19.01 9.37 19.38
C GLY A 274 19.18 10.88 19.14
N VAL A 275 19.46 11.59 20.23
CA VAL A 275 19.51 13.05 20.29
C VAL A 275 20.93 13.56 20.10
N GLY A 276 21.08 14.69 19.40
CA GLY A 276 22.34 15.42 19.28
C GLY A 276 22.11 16.93 19.13
N TYR A 277 23.15 17.62 18.69
CA TYR A 277 23.20 19.08 18.59
C TYR A 277 23.84 19.52 17.27
N VAL A 278 23.20 20.44 16.56
CA VAL A 278 23.60 20.91 15.23
C VAL A 278 23.68 22.42 15.17
N GLU A 279 24.54 22.95 14.31
CA GLU A 279 24.60 24.39 14.03
C GLU A 279 23.32 24.86 13.30
N PRO A 280 22.77 26.05 13.63
CA PRO A 280 21.57 26.57 12.97
C PRO A 280 21.67 26.71 11.44
N ASN A 281 22.89 26.85 10.91
CA ASN A 281 23.15 26.97 9.47
C ASN A 281 22.87 25.67 8.70
N LYS A 282 22.93 24.49 9.35
CA LYS A 282 22.64 23.19 8.75
C LYS A 282 21.15 22.96 8.55
N ILE A 283 20.30 23.72 9.24
CA ILE A 283 18.85 23.65 9.10
C ILE A 283 18.45 24.54 7.94
N VAL A 284 18.09 23.93 6.81
CA VAL A 284 17.85 24.68 5.55
C VAL A 284 16.37 24.92 5.25
N ARG A 285 15.46 24.29 6.01
CA ARG A 285 14.00 24.46 5.85
C ARG A 285 13.32 24.77 7.18
N ASN A 286 12.20 25.50 7.10
CA ASN A 286 11.27 25.76 8.20
C ASN A 286 11.92 26.20 9.52
N LYS A 287 12.93 27.09 9.43
CA LYS A 287 13.67 27.60 10.60
C LYS A 287 12.77 28.23 11.67
N GLN A 288 11.64 28.80 11.25
CA GLN A 288 10.65 29.38 12.16
C GLN A 288 10.12 28.35 13.17
N TRP A 289 9.94 27.08 12.78
CA TRP A 289 9.41 26.04 13.66
C TRP A 289 10.39 25.59 14.74
N ILE A 290 11.67 25.97 14.67
CA ILE A 290 12.69 25.54 15.65
C ILE A 290 12.32 26.02 17.06
N LYS A 291 11.79 27.24 17.19
CA LYS A 291 11.56 27.92 18.48
C LYS A 291 10.23 27.56 19.15
N ASP A 292 9.33 26.93 18.40
CA ASP A 292 7.96 26.64 18.84
C ASP A 292 7.87 25.32 19.61
N TRP A 293 6.74 25.11 20.29
CA TRP A 293 6.38 23.78 20.78
C TRP A 293 5.85 22.93 19.62
N LYS A 294 6.21 21.65 19.60
CA LYS A 294 5.78 20.72 18.54
C LYS A 294 5.83 19.28 19.03
N VAL A 295 5.16 18.41 18.30
CA VAL A 295 5.20 16.95 18.52
C VAL A 295 5.96 16.32 17.36
N TYR A 296 6.81 15.34 17.66
CA TYR A 296 7.44 14.50 16.66
C TYR A 296 6.84 13.10 16.68
N ILE A 297 6.77 12.49 15.50
CA ILE A 297 6.34 11.10 15.33
C ILE A 297 7.20 10.46 14.25
N ALA A 298 7.53 9.17 14.40
CA ALA A 298 8.29 8.45 13.39
C ALA A 298 7.54 8.46 12.04
N ALA A 299 8.24 8.79 10.96
CA ALA A 299 7.67 8.84 9.61
C ALA A 299 7.39 7.43 9.04
N ALA A 300 7.96 6.39 9.65
CA ALA A 300 7.78 5.00 9.29
C ALA A 300 7.57 4.15 10.55
N TYR A 301 6.54 3.31 10.51
CA TYR A 301 6.28 2.23 11.47
C TYR A 301 5.48 1.14 10.74
N GLY A 302 5.97 -0.09 10.76
CA GLY A 302 5.32 -1.23 10.11
C GLY A 302 5.10 -2.35 11.10
N GLU A 303 3.98 -3.05 10.98
CA GLU A 303 3.70 -4.28 11.72
C GLU A 303 3.22 -5.33 10.71
N ARG A 304 3.56 -6.60 10.96
CA ARG A 304 3.16 -7.76 10.16
C ARG A 304 2.44 -8.77 11.07
N GLY A 305 1.74 -9.73 10.47
CA GLY A 305 1.00 -10.77 11.20
C GLY A 305 -0.49 -10.48 11.26
N ASP A 306 -1.18 -10.96 12.29
CA ASP A 306 -2.63 -10.78 12.42
C ASP A 306 -3.00 -9.48 13.15
N TYR A 307 -4.17 -8.93 12.81
CA TYR A 307 -4.76 -7.82 13.55
C TYR A 307 -5.00 -8.19 15.02
N PRO A 308 -4.96 -7.21 15.96
CA PRO A 308 -4.84 -5.76 15.75
C PRO A 308 -3.40 -5.23 15.69
N TYR A 309 -3.18 -4.10 15.01
CA TYR A 309 -1.87 -3.44 14.88
C TYR A 309 -1.76 -2.09 15.60
N LEU A 310 -0.53 -1.63 15.82
CA LEU A 310 -0.23 -0.28 16.35
C LEU A 310 -0.27 0.82 15.29
N TYR A 311 -0.02 0.53 14.00
CA TYR A 311 0.02 1.47 12.85
C TYR A 311 0.97 2.68 12.91
N LEU A 312 1.27 3.22 14.08
CA LEU A 312 2.13 4.37 14.33
C LEU A 312 3.02 4.10 15.54
N ALA A 313 4.25 4.61 15.50
CA ALA A 313 5.11 4.66 16.68
C ALA A 313 4.57 5.66 17.72
N LYS A 314 5.09 5.58 18.95
CA LYS A 314 4.75 6.54 20.01
C LYS A 314 5.18 7.96 19.60
N PRO A 315 4.28 8.96 19.66
CA PRO A 315 4.68 10.34 19.49
C PRO A 315 5.48 10.82 20.71
N PHE A 316 6.32 11.83 20.54
CA PHE A 316 7.08 12.45 21.62
C PHE A 316 7.15 13.96 21.48
N LEU A 317 7.37 14.64 22.60
CA LEU A 317 7.50 16.09 22.65
C LEU A 317 8.79 16.54 21.98
N GLY A 318 8.70 17.45 21.03
CA GLY A 318 9.85 18.18 20.50
C GLY A 318 10.13 19.41 21.35
N ASP A 319 11.34 19.48 21.92
CA ASP A 319 11.73 20.63 22.73
C ASP A 319 11.70 21.94 21.94
N ARG A 320 11.53 23.06 22.63
CA ARG A 320 11.85 24.37 22.04
C ARG A 320 13.34 24.40 21.68
N ASN A 321 13.66 25.12 20.61
CA ASN A 321 15.00 25.13 20.02
C ASN A 321 15.46 23.73 19.57
N SER A 322 14.57 23.00 18.87
CA SER A 322 14.86 21.68 18.32
C SER A 322 14.38 21.49 16.88
N CYS A 323 15.01 20.54 16.20
CA CYS A 323 14.70 20.06 14.86
C CYS A 323 14.78 18.51 14.80
N CYS A 324 14.42 17.92 13.66
CA CYS A 324 14.53 16.47 13.44
C CYS A 324 15.02 16.15 12.02
N THR A 325 15.54 14.93 11.86
CA THR A 325 15.84 14.35 10.55
C THR A 325 14.57 13.85 9.84
N GLN A 326 14.70 13.46 8.57
CA GLN A 326 13.66 12.84 7.75
C GLN A 326 13.01 11.59 8.37
N ALA A 327 13.63 10.99 9.39
CA ALA A 327 13.07 9.88 10.14
C ALA A 327 11.77 10.23 10.89
N TYR A 328 11.53 11.52 11.15
CA TYR A 328 10.36 12.00 11.87
C TYR A 328 9.56 13.00 11.04
N LEU A 329 8.27 13.07 11.34
CA LEU A 329 7.39 14.17 10.96
C LEU A 329 7.21 15.11 12.15
N LEU A 330 7.00 16.39 11.86
CA LEU A 330 6.60 17.40 12.83
C LEU A 330 5.08 17.58 12.78
N ILE A 331 4.47 17.65 13.95
CA ILE A 331 3.05 17.97 14.14
C ILE A 331 2.97 19.28 14.93
N GLY A 332 2.19 20.24 14.44
CA GLY A 332 2.09 21.60 14.96
C GLY A 332 2.62 22.64 13.98
N PRO A 333 3.21 23.75 14.44
CA PRO A 333 3.57 24.08 15.83
C PRO A 333 2.36 24.40 16.73
N PHE A 334 2.59 24.46 18.04
CA PHE A 334 1.58 24.75 19.07
C PHE A 334 2.01 25.90 20.00
N SER A 335 1.03 26.56 20.62
CA SER A 335 1.24 27.66 21.56
C SER A 335 1.83 27.23 22.89
N SER A 336 1.43 26.06 23.40
CA SER A 336 1.81 25.60 24.72
C SER A 336 2.34 24.17 24.73
N LYS A 337 3.12 23.86 25.78
CA LYS A 337 3.56 22.48 26.06
C LYS A 337 2.36 21.58 26.36
N GLN A 338 1.31 22.11 26.98
CA GLN A 338 0.10 21.36 27.30
C GLN A 338 -0.65 20.94 26.03
N ASP A 339 -0.75 21.81 25.03
CA ASP A 339 -1.38 21.50 23.75
C ASP A 339 -0.68 20.30 23.08
N CYS A 340 0.66 20.25 23.18
CA CYS A 340 1.44 19.11 22.66
C CYS A 340 1.06 17.80 23.36
N PHE A 341 0.90 17.81 24.70
CA PHE A 341 0.48 16.62 25.43
C PHE A 341 -0.95 16.19 25.08
N ASN A 342 -1.85 17.15 24.90
CA ASN A 342 -3.23 16.91 24.48
C ASN A 342 -3.27 16.29 23.07
N VAL A 343 -2.48 16.81 22.13
CA VAL A 343 -2.31 16.24 20.78
C VAL A 343 -1.70 14.84 20.84
N MET A 344 -0.69 14.62 21.68
CA MET A 344 -0.11 13.30 21.89
C MET A 344 -1.14 12.32 22.44
N SER A 345 -2.01 12.72 23.38
CA SER A 345 -3.09 11.88 23.88
C SER A 345 -4.06 11.49 22.77
N TYR A 346 -4.39 12.43 21.87
CA TYR A 346 -5.23 12.16 20.71
C TYR A 346 -4.59 11.15 19.74
N ILE A 347 -3.32 11.32 19.38
CA ILE A 347 -2.56 10.38 18.52
C ILE A 347 -2.53 8.98 19.16
N LYS A 348 -2.53 8.91 20.49
CA LYS A 348 -2.53 7.66 21.26
C LYS A 348 -3.88 6.94 21.32
N THR A 349 -4.97 7.53 20.83
CA THR A 349 -6.27 6.87 20.73
C THR A 349 -6.30 5.83 19.60
N ARG A 350 -7.08 4.75 19.78
CA ARG A 350 -7.38 3.83 18.69
C ARG A 350 -8.16 4.52 17.59
N PHE A 351 -9.06 5.44 17.92
CA PHE A 351 -9.82 6.25 16.96
C PHE A 351 -8.90 6.98 15.96
N PHE A 352 -7.86 7.68 16.44
CA PHE A 352 -6.92 8.39 15.58
C PHE A 352 -6.21 7.42 14.62
N ARG A 353 -5.66 6.34 15.18
CA ARG A 353 -4.91 5.34 14.42
C ARG A 353 -5.80 4.55 13.47
N PHE A 354 -7.06 4.36 13.81
CA PHE A 354 -8.08 3.80 12.94
C PHE A 354 -8.24 4.66 11.68
N CYS A 355 -8.39 5.96 11.82
CA CYS A 355 -8.49 6.88 10.69
C CYS A 355 -7.24 6.81 9.79
N VAL A 356 -6.04 6.71 10.39
CA VAL A 356 -4.77 6.56 9.66
C VAL A 356 -4.69 5.23 8.91
N MET A 357 -5.12 4.10 9.50
CA MET A 357 -5.03 2.78 8.85
C MET A 357 -5.87 2.70 7.57
N LEU A 358 -6.93 3.51 7.44
CA LEU A 358 -7.78 3.52 6.25
C LEU A 358 -7.02 3.92 4.97
N LYS A 359 -5.92 4.68 5.09
CA LYS A 359 -5.04 5.07 3.97
C LYS A 359 -3.63 4.47 4.03
N LYS A 360 -3.20 4.00 5.20
CA LYS A 360 -1.83 3.54 5.44
C LYS A 360 -1.65 2.07 5.07
N ASN A 361 -1.23 1.82 3.82
CA ASN A 361 -0.94 0.49 3.28
C ASN A 361 0.55 0.10 3.29
N THR A 362 1.44 0.98 3.75
CA THR A 362 2.88 0.71 3.90
C THR A 362 3.35 1.21 5.26
N GLN A 363 4.60 0.91 5.61
CA GLN A 363 5.19 1.42 6.86
C GLN A 363 5.19 2.95 6.96
N HIS A 364 5.27 3.66 5.83
CA HIS A 364 5.34 5.12 5.84
C HIS A 364 3.98 5.76 6.13
N ALA A 365 3.94 6.60 7.16
CA ALA A 365 2.79 7.41 7.53
C ALA A 365 3.06 8.88 7.18
N MET A 366 3.17 9.19 5.88
CA MET A 366 3.39 10.57 5.44
C MET A 366 2.12 11.42 5.60
N ARG A 367 2.26 12.74 5.42
CA ARG A 367 1.18 13.73 5.57
C ARG A 367 -0.16 13.30 4.94
N ASP A 368 -0.14 12.70 3.76
CA ASP A 368 -1.34 12.23 3.03
C ASP A 368 -2.14 11.13 3.76
N LYS A 369 -1.54 10.46 4.74
CA LYS A 369 -2.18 9.40 5.54
C LYS A 369 -3.06 9.96 6.67
N TYR A 370 -2.95 11.25 6.97
CA TYR A 370 -3.71 11.91 8.02
C TYR A 370 -4.96 12.66 7.51
N THR A 371 -5.28 12.56 6.21
CA THR A 371 -6.39 13.31 5.58
C THR A 371 -7.78 12.82 6.00
N LEU A 372 -7.89 11.66 6.65
CA LEU A 372 -9.16 11.14 7.20
C LEU A 372 -9.26 11.31 8.71
N VAL A 373 -8.26 11.94 9.33
CA VAL A 373 -8.21 12.18 10.77
C VAL A 373 -8.76 13.59 11.02
N PRO A 374 -9.85 13.76 11.79
CA PRO A 374 -10.38 15.08 12.12
C PRO A 374 -9.52 15.80 13.16
N VAL A 375 -9.26 17.10 12.98
CA VAL A 375 -8.65 17.95 14.00
C VAL A 375 -9.62 18.08 15.19
N GLN A 376 -9.10 17.97 16.40
CA GLN A 376 -9.86 18.13 17.65
C GLN A 376 -9.49 19.43 18.38
N ASP A 377 -10.30 19.81 19.37
CA ASP A 377 -9.92 20.86 20.31
C ASP A 377 -8.79 20.37 21.23
N PHE A 378 -7.59 20.94 21.08
CA PHE A 378 -6.42 20.57 21.87
C PHE A 378 -6.27 21.38 23.16
N SER A 379 -7.31 22.11 23.60
CA SER A 379 -7.36 22.73 24.93
C SER A 379 -7.50 21.68 26.05
N LYS A 380 -7.93 20.45 25.71
CA LYS A 380 -8.05 19.30 26.61
C LYS A 380 -7.47 18.01 25.98
N PRO A 381 -7.15 16.97 26.79
CA PRO A 381 -6.81 15.65 26.27
C PRO A 381 -8.04 14.97 25.63
N TRP A 382 -7.80 13.90 24.87
CA TRP A 382 -8.85 13.07 24.27
C TRP A 382 -8.65 11.59 24.58
N THR A 383 -9.74 10.91 24.92
CA THR A 383 -9.78 9.44 25.05
C THR A 383 -10.56 8.79 23.92
N ASP A 384 -10.42 7.47 23.78
CA ASP A 384 -11.21 6.69 22.81
C ASP A 384 -12.72 6.82 23.11
N GLU A 385 -13.12 6.75 24.38
CA GLU A 385 -14.53 6.83 24.81
C GLU A 385 -15.18 8.17 24.43
N GLU A 386 -14.49 9.28 24.68
CA GLU A 386 -14.98 10.62 24.32
C GLU A 386 -15.16 10.77 22.80
N LEU A 387 -14.23 10.22 22.01
CA LEU A 387 -14.29 10.27 20.56
C LEU A 387 -15.42 9.39 20.02
N TYR A 388 -15.55 8.17 20.54
CA TYR A 388 -16.64 7.27 20.16
C TYR A 388 -18.00 7.90 20.44
N GLN A 389 -18.17 8.53 21.60
CA GLN A 389 -19.39 9.27 21.94
C GLN A 389 -19.59 10.48 21.01
N LYS A 390 -18.54 11.28 20.77
CA LYS A 390 -18.61 12.48 19.92
C LYS A 390 -19.12 12.16 18.51
N TYR A 391 -18.65 11.06 17.92
CA TYR A 391 -19.03 10.65 16.56
C TYR A 391 -20.25 9.71 16.53
N GLY A 392 -20.86 9.41 17.68
CA GLY A 392 -22.04 8.54 17.75
C GLY A 392 -21.77 7.14 17.22
N LEU A 393 -20.62 6.56 17.59
CA LEU A 393 -20.27 5.21 17.15
C LEU A 393 -21.10 4.16 17.90
N THR A 394 -21.53 3.13 17.18
CA THR A 394 -22.24 1.99 17.77
C THR A 394 -21.26 1.02 18.43
N GLN A 395 -21.77 0.11 19.26
CA GLN A 395 -20.92 -0.90 19.89
C GLN A 395 -20.20 -1.79 18.87
N ASP A 396 -20.87 -2.15 17.77
CA ASP A 396 -20.26 -2.97 16.70
C ASP A 396 -19.15 -2.20 15.95
N GLU A 397 -19.35 -0.90 15.72
CA GLU A 397 -18.34 -0.03 15.11
C GLU A 397 -17.12 0.14 16.02
N ILE A 398 -17.35 0.31 17.33
CA ILE A 398 -16.29 0.36 18.35
C ILE A 398 -15.52 -0.97 18.39
N ALA A 399 -16.24 -2.09 18.47
CA ALA A 399 -15.64 -3.42 18.47
C ALA A 399 -14.83 -3.67 17.19
N PHE A 400 -15.29 -3.17 16.04
CA PHE A 400 -14.52 -3.21 14.80
C PHE A 400 -13.21 -2.41 14.92
N ILE A 401 -13.24 -1.16 15.37
CA ILE A 401 -12.03 -0.36 15.60
C ILE A 401 -11.04 -1.10 16.51
N GLU A 402 -11.52 -1.64 17.62
CA GLU A 402 -10.69 -2.33 18.61
C GLU A 402 -10.13 -3.66 18.12
N SER A 403 -10.86 -4.36 17.25
CA SER A 403 -10.37 -5.58 16.58
C SER A 403 -9.25 -5.31 15.58
N MET A 404 -9.15 -4.07 15.09
CA MET A 404 -8.19 -3.67 14.05
C MET A 404 -6.99 -2.91 14.63
N VAL A 405 -7.18 -2.17 15.71
CA VAL A 405 -6.19 -1.25 16.29
C VAL A 405 -5.86 -1.62 17.73
N ARG A 406 -4.58 -1.89 17.99
CA ARG A 406 -4.08 -2.29 19.30
C ARG A 406 -4.09 -1.08 20.25
N PRO A 407 -4.40 -1.26 21.55
CA PRO A 407 -4.16 -0.23 22.54
C PRO A 407 -2.68 0.17 22.55
N MET A 408 -2.42 1.45 22.70
CA MET A 408 -1.07 1.93 22.96
C MET A 408 -0.90 2.04 24.49
N PRO A 409 0.20 1.53 25.07
CA PRO A 409 0.42 1.64 26.51
C PRO A 409 0.40 3.11 26.96
N ALA A 410 -0.17 3.37 28.14
CA ALA A 410 0.06 4.64 28.84
C ALA A 410 1.58 4.82 29.05
N ASP A 411 2.05 6.06 29.09
CA ASP A 411 3.45 6.30 29.42
C ASP A 411 3.64 5.95 30.89
N ASP A 412 4.58 5.05 31.21
CA ASP A 412 5.12 4.95 32.57
C ASP A 412 5.73 6.30 32.93
N GLU A 413 5.54 6.76 34.17
CA GLU A 413 5.94 8.10 34.66
C GLU A 413 7.46 8.41 34.57
N ASN A 414 8.28 7.52 34.00
CA ASN A 414 9.70 7.72 33.76
C ASN A 414 10.02 7.75 32.26
N GLY A 415 9.78 8.92 31.64
CA GLY A 415 9.99 9.19 30.21
C GLY A 415 11.44 9.06 29.73
N THR A 416 11.89 7.83 29.50
CA THR A 416 13.12 7.50 28.75
C THR A 416 12.87 6.37 27.77
N GLY A 417 11.85 6.53 26.91
CA GLY A 417 11.62 5.61 25.80
C GLY A 417 12.57 5.90 24.65
N ASN A 418 13.78 5.35 24.68
CA ASN A 418 14.58 5.16 23.48
C ASN A 418 13.78 4.28 22.52
N GLY A 419 13.20 4.90 21.49
CA GLY A 419 12.57 4.18 20.40
C GLY A 419 13.64 3.48 19.58
N GLU A 420 14.00 2.27 19.99
CA GLU A 420 14.67 1.32 19.11
C GLU A 420 13.70 1.02 17.95
N MET A 421 13.99 1.60 16.78
CA MET A 421 13.52 1.04 15.53
C MET A 421 14.21 -0.31 15.39
N GLU A 422 13.50 -1.40 15.69
CA GLU A 422 13.91 -2.71 15.17
C GLU A 422 14.03 -2.58 13.65
N SER A 423 15.24 -2.85 13.16
CA SER A 423 15.55 -2.94 11.75
C SER A 423 14.68 -4.04 11.15
N ALA A 424 13.72 -3.65 10.31
CA ALA A 424 13.02 -4.55 9.42
C ALA A 424 13.98 -4.99 8.29
N ASP A 425 14.95 -5.82 8.64
CA ASP A 425 15.69 -6.69 7.72
C ASP A 425 15.60 -8.10 8.32
N GLU A 426 14.48 -8.76 8.03
CA GLU A 426 14.32 -10.20 7.80
C GLU A 426 12.98 -10.46 7.09
#